data_AF-A0A432QCE9-F1
#
_entry.id   AF-A0A432QCE9-F1
#
_cell.length_a   1.000
_cell.length_b   1.000
_cell.length_c   1.000
_cell.angle_alpha   90.00
_cell.angle_beta   90.00
_cell.angle_gamma   90.00
#
_symmetry.space_group_name_H-M   'P 1'
#
loop_
_entity.id
_entity.type
_entity.pdbx_description
1 polymer ?
#
loop_
_entity_poly.entity_id
_entity_poly.type
_entity_poly.pdbx_seq_one_letter_code
_entity_poly.pdbx_strand_id
1 'polypeptide(L)'
;MPVADNKKQQLALVQGLSAFEQFLLQLISIIYEPVSVNFIQNCLGRVDLPLPGESRPSNSELQEMVSSLREQGLLDTLNQCPPGLAEELTRQAVAEKRFASFAALVEKEAPVSYLYGKWSTRCWRALRQFRIGIYSHNFDKIDEASQFIEGQCQEQLGQEPPAVRIVARNFSPGWFADLPGSLQFFLLDRIVRYSMEHAQLFPEVLAYLEDEVGMSLSEDELIPFQRMLAGYYLLQGNCKKLEHLLEIHADSFQGSGYSGSVAFLHGRTDEALVLFEQDLVLLNQYSGPEGSFFFGITGLFCILALLVRNSEADRKLIRRSVLLVLARCKGCPEEIPFRFLDAYTRSVDGTMPDMLDLTEGFQAEDRSMTRDEERHTDRTTLGDLHFAGGQRPDRSVAIQ
;
A
#
# COMPACT_ATOMS: atom_id res chain seq x y z
N MET A 1 -12.67 20.75 2.41
CA MET A 1 -13.32 20.66 1.08
C MET A 1 -13.05 19.27 0.55
N PRO A 2 -14.04 18.53 0.04
CA PRO A 2 -13.82 17.14 -0.36
C PRO A 2 -12.84 17.09 -1.54
N VAL A 3 -11.88 16.16 -1.48
CA VAL A 3 -10.77 16.01 -2.43
C VAL A 3 -11.25 15.87 -3.89
N ALA A 4 -12.44 15.31 -4.10
CA ALA A 4 -13.05 15.13 -5.41
C ALA A 4 -13.44 16.45 -6.11
N ASP A 5 -13.90 17.45 -5.37
CA ASP A 5 -14.29 18.75 -5.93
C ASP A 5 -13.04 19.53 -6.39
N ASN A 6 -11.94 19.42 -5.64
CA ASN A 6 -10.66 20.03 -6.01
C ASN A 6 -10.06 19.38 -7.26
N LYS A 7 -10.14 18.04 -7.38
CA LYS A 7 -9.65 17.29 -8.55
C LYS A 7 -10.35 17.71 -9.85
N LYS A 8 -11.69 17.80 -9.83
CA LYS A 8 -12.46 18.25 -11.02
C LYS A 8 -12.13 19.68 -11.42
N GLN A 9 -11.96 20.57 -10.44
CA GLN A 9 -11.56 21.94 -10.69
C GLN A 9 -10.17 22.04 -11.31
N GLN A 10 -9.19 21.28 -10.81
CA GLN A 10 -7.84 21.24 -11.37
C GLN A 10 -7.81 20.74 -12.81
N LEU A 11 -8.58 19.69 -13.14
CA LEU A 11 -8.68 19.21 -14.52
C LEU A 11 -9.32 20.24 -15.47
N ALA A 12 -10.34 20.97 -15.02
CA ALA A 12 -10.93 22.04 -15.80
C ALA A 12 -9.93 23.18 -16.06
N LEU A 13 -9.08 23.51 -15.08
CA LEU A 13 -7.98 24.46 -15.27
C LEU A 13 -7.00 23.95 -16.32
N VAL A 14 -6.56 22.69 -16.23
CA VAL A 14 -5.63 22.09 -17.20
C VAL A 14 -6.18 22.15 -18.63
N GLN A 15 -7.47 21.88 -18.83
CA GLN A 15 -8.11 21.95 -20.14
C GLN A 15 -8.11 23.37 -20.74
N GLY A 16 -8.07 24.41 -19.91
CA GLY A 16 -7.98 25.80 -20.33
C GLY A 16 -6.56 26.28 -20.65
N LEU A 17 -5.53 25.49 -20.33
CA LEU A 17 -4.13 25.83 -20.61
C LEU A 17 -3.78 25.62 -22.08
N SER A 18 -2.70 26.26 -22.52
CA SER A 18 -2.12 26.01 -23.84
C SER A 18 -1.67 24.55 -24.00
N ALA A 19 -1.61 24.07 -25.25
CA ALA A 19 -1.18 22.69 -25.53
C ALA A 19 0.24 22.41 -24.99
N PHE A 20 1.11 23.42 -24.96
CA PHE A 20 2.45 23.30 -24.42
C PHE A 20 2.44 23.15 -22.89
N GLU A 21 1.64 23.93 -22.18
CA GLU A 21 1.50 23.82 -20.72
C GLU A 21 0.91 22.48 -20.30
N GLN A 22 -0.07 21.96 -21.04
CA GLN A 22 -0.61 20.61 -20.81
C GLN A 22 0.47 19.54 -21.01
N PHE A 23 1.27 19.65 -22.07
CA PHE A 23 2.41 18.77 -22.33
C PHE A 23 3.46 18.84 -21.22
N LEU A 24 3.76 20.05 -20.73
CA LEU A 24 4.67 20.28 -19.61
C LEU A 24 4.18 19.60 -18.34
N LEU A 25 2.90 19.76 -18.00
CA LEU A 25 2.29 19.12 -16.83
C LEU A 25 2.31 17.58 -16.95
N GLN A 26 2.07 17.02 -18.13
CA GLN A 26 2.21 15.58 -18.36
C GLN A 26 3.64 15.09 -18.08
N LEU A 27 4.66 15.79 -18.59
CA LEU A 27 6.07 15.47 -18.30
C LEU A 27 6.35 15.53 -16.79
N ILE A 28 5.93 16.61 -16.12
CA ILE A 28 6.14 16.78 -14.67
C ILE A 28 5.40 15.69 -13.87
N SER A 29 4.21 15.29 -14.29
CA SER A 29 3.46 14.20 -13.64
C SER A 29 4.26 12.89 -13.65
N ILE A 30 5.01 12.60 -14.72
CA ILE A 30 5.83 11.39 -14.86
C ILE A 30 7.17 11.53 -14.12
N ILE A 31 7.70 12.75 -13.99
CA ILE A 31 8.87 13.03 -13.13
C ILE A 31 8.57 12.63 -11.69
N TYR A 32 7.38 12.95 -11.16
CA TYR A 32 6.87 12.48 -9.86
C TYR A 32 7.86 12.59 -8.67
N GLU A 33 8.79 13.54 -8.71
CA GLU A 33 9.78 13.83 -7.66
C GLU A 33 10.02 15.34 -7.57
N PRO A 34 10.49 15.87 -6.42
CA PRO A 34 10.90 17.27 -6.31
C PRO A 34 12.00 17.61 -7.34
N VAL A 35 11.77 18.64 -8.17
CA VAL A 35 12.72 19.03 -9.23
C VAL A 35 12.87 20.54 -9.37
N SER A 36 14.03 20.96 -9.89
CA SER A 36 14.26 22.36 -10.26
C SER A 36 13.71 22.67 -11.67
N VAL A 37 13.44 23.95 -11.93
CA VAL A 37 13.06 24.41 -13.28
C VAL A 37 14.14 24.08 -14.31
N ASN A 38 15.43 24.14 -13.93
CA ASN A 38 16.53 23.74 -14.80
C ASN A 38 16.48 22.26 -15.19
N PHE A 39 16.07 21.36 -14.27
CA PHE A 39 15.92 19.95 -14.61
C PHE A 39 14.79 19.74 -15.63
N ILE A 40 13.66 20.43 -15.45
CA ILE A 40 12.54 20.44 -16.40
C ILE A 40 13.02 20.95 -17.78
N GLN A 41 13.78 22.05 -17.81
CA GLN A 41 14.34 22.59 -19.05
C GLN A 41 15.26 21.58 -19.76
N ASN A 42 16.11 20.88 -19.02
CA ASN A 42 16.98 19.84 -19.58
C ASN A 42 16.17 18.69 -20.19
N CYS A 43 15.10 18.26 -19.53
CA CYS A 43 14.19 17.25 -20.06
C CYS A 43 13.53 17.73 -21.36
N LEU A 44 12.98 18.95 -21.39
CA LEU A 44 12.40 19.54 -22.61
C LEU A 44 13.42 19.68 -23.75
N GLY A 45 14.70 19.91 -23.43
CA GLY A 45 15.77 19.98 -24.41
C GLY A 45 16.08 18.64 -25.09
N ARG A 46 15.84 17.52 -24.38
CA ARG A 46 16.22 16.15 -24.75
C ARG A 46 15.03 15.25 -25.08
N VAL A 47 13.79 15.75 -24.93
CA VAL A 47 12.60 15.00 -25.28
C VAL A 47 12.56 14.74 -26.78
N ASP A 48 12.38 13.48 -27.15
CA ASP A 48 12.22 13.03 -28.53
C ASP A 48 10.73 12.95 -28.90
N LEU A 49 10.02 14.05 -28.66
CA LEU A 49 8.62 14.22 -29.01
C LEU A 49 8.41 15.61 -29.64
N PRO A 50 7.51 15.75 -30.63
CA PRO A 50 7.12 17.04 -31.14
C PRO A 50 6.54 17.90 -30.01
N LEU A 51 7.14 19.07 -29.78
CA LEU A 51 6.61 20.03 -28.82
C LEU A 51 5.38 20.71 -29.42
N PRO A 52 4.28 20.88 -28.65
CA PRO A 52 3.16 21.69 -29.11
C PRO A 52 3.57 23.15 -29.25
N GLY A 53 3.37 23.74 -30.44
CA GLY A 53 3.81 25.10 -30.77
C GLY A 53 5.11 25.14 -31.58
N GLU A 54 5.52 26.33 -32.04
CA GLU A 54 6.62 26.49 -33.00
C GLU A 54 8.00 26.68 -32.36
N SER A 55 8.10 27.14 -31.10
CA SER A 55 9.39 27.44 -30.46
C SER A 55 9.49 26.89 -29.03
N ARG A 56 10.68 26.36 -28.69
CA ARG A 56 11.03 26.00 -27.31
C ARG A 56 11.07 27.26 -26.45
N PRO A 57 10.46 27.26 -25.25
CA PRO A 57 10.55 28.41 -24.36
C PRO A 57 12.00 28.64 -23.91
N SER A 58 12.37 29.91 -23.81
CA SER A 58 13.55 30.36 -23.08
C SER A 58 13.45 30.02 -21.59
N ASN A 59 14.57 30.13 -20.87
CA ASN A 59 14.59 29.85 -19.42
C ASN A 59 13.66 30.80 -18.64
N SER A 60 13.61 32.08 -19.02
CA SER A 60 12.72 33.07 -18.39
C SER A 60 11.25 32.73 -18.61
N GLU A 61 10.86 32.39 -19.85
CA GLU A 61 9.49 31.98 -20.17
C GLU A 61 9.08 30.72 -19.41
N LEU A 62 9.99 29.73 -19.30
CA LEU A 62 9.71 28.52 -18.52
C LEU A 62 9.55 28.81 -17.03
N GLN A 63 10.34 29.73 -16.45
CA GLN A 63 10.21 30.14 -15.05
C GLN A 63 8.90 30.87 -14.76
N GLU A 64 8.49 31.77 -15.64
CA GLU A 64 7.20 32.45 -15.57
C GLU A 64 6.05 31.44 -15.66
N MET A 65 6.13 30.50 -16.61
CA MET A 65 5.12 29.45 -16.79
C MET A 65 4.99 28.56 -15.55
N VAL A 66 6.10 28.05 -15.02
CA VAL A 66 6.10 27.25 -13.79
C VAL A 66 5.56 28.04 -12.59
N SER A 67 5.88 29.34 -12.51
CA SER A 67 5.34 30.21 -11.45
C SER A 67 3.83 30.37 -11.57
N SER A 68 3.31 30.59 -12.78
CA SER A 68 1.85 30.64 -13.02
C SER A 68 1.16 29.32 -12.68
N LEU A 69 1.74 28.18 -13.06
CA LEU A 69 1.19 26.86 -12.74
C LEU A 69 1.15 26.60 -11.22
N ARG A 70 2.11 27.14 -10.45
CA ARG A 70 2.09 27.10 -8.98
C ARG A 70 0.99 28.00 -8.41
N GLU A 71 0.84 29.22 -8.92
CA GLU A 71 -0.22 30.14 -8.49
C GLU A 71 -1.62 29.56 -8.72
N GLN A 72 -1.79 28.77 -9.79
CA GLN A 72 -3.02 28.04 -10.10
C GLN A 72 -3.21 26.74 -9.28
N GLY A 73 -2.24 26.37 -8.44
CA GLY A 73 -2.29 25.15 -7.63
C GLY A 73 -2.18 23.85 -8.44
N LEU A 74 -1.64 23.92 -9.66
CA LEU A 74 -1.36 22.77 -10.52
C LEU A 74 0.03 22.18 -10.24
N LEU A 75 0.92 22.98 -9.64
CA LEU A 75 2.21 22.56 -9.11
C LEU A 75 2.38 23.06 -7.66
N ASP A 76 3.11 22.32 -6.85
CA ASP A 76 3.55 22.77 -5.53
C ASP A 76 4.87 23.56 -5.58
N THR A 77 5.36 23.97 -4.40
CA THR A 77 6.61 24.73 -4.27
C THR A 77 7.85 23.94 -4.73
N LEU A 78 7.74 22.61 -4.82
CA LEU A 78 8.78 21.68 -5.26
C LEU A 78 8.62 21.25 -6.74
N ASN A 79 7.72 21.90 -7.47
CA ASN A 79 7.36 21.57 -8.86
C ASN A 79 6.77 20.19 -9.06
N GLN A 80 6.03 19.69 -8.07
CA GLN A 80 5.29 18.43 -8.19
C GLN A 80 3.83 18.73 -8.49
N CYS A 81 3.23 17.93 -9.36
CA CYS A 81 1.78 17.89 -9.49
C CYS A 81 1.16 17.32 -8.20
N PRO A 82 0.06 17.89 -7.69
CA PRO A 82 -0.73 17.25 -6.66
C PRO A 82 -1.05 15.79 -7.03
N PRO A 83 -1.01 14.81 -6.09
CA PRO A 83 -1.06 13.39 -6.44
C PRO A 83 -2.23 12.98 -7.34
N GLY A 84 -3.45 13.45 -7.03
CA GLY A 84 -4.63 13.14 -7.85
C GLY A 84 -4.59 13.75 -9.25
N LEU A 85 -3.97 14.91 -9.43
CA LEU A 85 -3.73 15.50 -10.75
C LEU A 85 -2.64 14.73 -11.50
N ALA A 86 -1.59 14.32 -10.80
CA ALA A 86 -0.48 13.56 -11.39
C ALA A 86 -0.97 12.24 -12.01
N GLU A 87 -1.86 11.50 -11.33
CA GLU A 87 -2.42 10.25 -11.87
C GLU A 87 -3.26 10.47 -13.13
N GLU A 88 -4.09 11.51 -13.16
CA GLU A 88 -4.90 11.81 -14.35
C GLU A 88 -4.03 12.21 -15.55
N LEU A 89 -3.06 13.10 -15.33
CA LEU A 89 -2.13 13.55 -16.37
C LEU A 89 -1.28 12.39 -16.91
N THR A 90 -0.89 11.45 -16.05
CA THR A 90 -0.15 10.26 -16.49
C THR A 90 -1.02 9.30 -17.28
N ARG A 91 -2.27 9.07 -16.88
CA ARG A 91 -3.23 8.28 -17.67
C ARG A 91 -3.53 8.92 -19.02
N GLN A 92 -3.65 10.25 -19.06
CA GLN A 92 -3.77 10.99 -20.30
C GLN A 92 -2.53 10.81 -21.19
N ALA A 93 -1.33 10.87 -20.61
CA ALA A 93 -0.08 10.62 -21.35
C ALA A 93 0.01 9.18 -21.89
N VAL A 94 -0.57 8.19 -21.21
CA VAL A 94 -0.71 6.81 -21.73
C VAL A 94 -1.66 6.78 -22.92
N ALA A 95 -2.86 7.37 -22.79
CA ALA A 95 -3.86 7.44 -23.86
C ALA A 95 -3.32 8.17 -25.12
N GLU A 96 -2.51 9.20 -24.91
CA GLU A 96 -1.85 9.98 -25.97
C GLU A 96 -0.54 9.34 -26.48
N LYS A 97 -0.17 8.15 -25.98
CA LYS A 97 1.03 7.39 -26.36
C LYS A 97 2.36 8.14 -26.11
N ARG A 98 2.38 9.06 -25.15
CA ARG A 98 3.57 9.84 -24.75
C ARG A 98 4.29 9.23 -23.54
N PHE A 99 3.58 8.45 -22.74
CA PHE A 99 4.09 7.92 -21.46
C PHE A 99 5.45 7.21 -21.61
N ALA A 100 5.58 6.29 -22.56
CA ALA A 100 6.82 5.51 -22.73
C ALA A 100 8.04 6.40 -23.02
N SER A 101 7.88 7.39 -23.91
CA SER A 101 8.94 8.34 -24.25
C SER A 101 9.32 9.22 -23.06
N PHE A 102 8.33 9.70 -22.31
CA PHE A 102 8.58 10.50 -21.10
C PHE A 102 9.24 9.67 -19.99
N ALA A 103 8.77 8.46 -19.72
CA ALA A 103 9.35 7.57 -18.71
C ALA A 103 10.82 7.25 -19.04
N ALA A 104 11.11 6.88 -20.29
CA ALA A 104 12.47 6.59 -20.74
C ALA A 104 13.40 7.82 -20.63
N LEU A 105 12.90 9.01 -20.98
CA LEU A 105 13.63 10.26 -20.81
C LEU A 105 13.97 10.52 -19.34
N VAL A 106 12.97 10.45 -18.46
CA VAL A 106 13.14 10.72 -17.03
C VAL A 106 14.11 9.74 -16.38
N GLU A 107 14.03 8.46 -16.74
CA GLU A 107 14.95 7.42 -16.24
C GLU A 107 16.38 7.64 -16.71
N LYS A 108 16.58 8.17 -17.92
CA LYS A 108 17.89 8.53 -18.45
C LYS A 108 18.46 9.78 -17.77
N GLU A 109 17.64 10.81 -17.58
CA GLU A 109 18.08 12.09 -16.98
C GLU A 109 18.29 12.01 -15.47
N ALA A 110 17.54 11.14 -14.79
CA ALA A 110 17.55 11.00 -13.35
C ALA A 110 17.50 9.52 -12.92
N PRO A 111 18.51 8.69 -13.24
CA PRO A 111 18.46 7.26 -12.93
C PRO A 111 18.30 7.00 -11.44
N VAL A 112 17.56 5.94 -11.09
CA VAL A 112 17.46 5.48 -9.70
C VAL A 112 18.80 4.85 -9.30
N SER A 113 19.25 5.14 -8.07
CA SER A 113 20.37 4.43 -7.45
C SER A 113 19.95 3.99 -6.07
N TYR A 114 19.82 2.67 -5.89
CA TYR A 114 19.49 2.09 -4.59
C TYR A 114 20.70 2.02 -3.65
N LEU A 115 21.87 2.50 -4.06
CA LEU A 115 23.11 2.47 -3.25
C LEU A 115 23.67 3.86 -2.96
N TYR A 116 23.58 4.80 -3.90
CA TYR A 116 24.28 6.08 -3.84
C TYR A 116 23.34 7.28 -3.93
N GLY A 117 23.68 8.37 -3.24
CA GLY A 117 22.94 9.64 -3.27
C GLY A 117 22.19 9.94 -1.97
N LYS A 118 21.54 11.11 -1.93
CA LYS A 118 20.74 11.56 -0.77
C LYS A 118 19.52 10.66 -0.60
N TRP A 119 19.21 10.30 0.65
CA TRP A 119 18.07 9.43 0.98
C TRP A 119 16.74 9.94 0.41
N SER A 120 16.43 11.22 0.60
CA SER A 120 15.20 11.82 0.04
C SER A 120 15.09 11.61 -1.46
N THR A 121 16.16 11.90 -2.21
CA THR A 121 16.20 11.68 -3.66
C THR A 121 16.02 10.21 -4.03
N ARG A 122 16.69 9.29 -3.33
CA ARG A 122 16.59 7.85 -3.60
C ARG A 122 15.17 7.35 -3.39
N CYS A 123 14.53 7.77 -2.30
CA CYS A 123 13.15 7.38 -1.97
C CYS A 123 12.13 7.92 -2.96
N TRP A 124 12.22 9.19 -3.35
CA TRP A 124 11.34 9.74 -4.39
C TRP A 124 11.54 9.06 -5.75
N ARG A 125 12.79 8.77 -6.13
CA ARG A 125 13.07 8.01 -7.36
C ARG A 125 12.55 6.59 -7.30
N ALA A 126 12.65 5.92 -6.15
CA ALA A 126 12.08 4.59 -5.97
C ALA A 126 10.55 4.65 -6.11
N LEU A 127 9.88 5.63 -5.50
CA LEU A 127 8.43 5.81 -5.64
C LEU A 127 8.03 6.06 -7.11
N ARG A 128 8.80 6.88 -7.82
CA ARG A 128 8.63 7.08 -9.26
C ARG A 128 8.86 5.79 -10.05
N GLN A 129 9.86 4.97 -9.71
CA GLN A 129 10.10 3.68 -10.37
C GLN A 129 8.95 2.71 -10.15
N PHE A 130 8.44 2.59 -8.92
CA PHE A 130 7.25 1.81 -8.64
C PHE A 130 6.07 2.25 -9.53
N ARG A 131 5.83 3.56 -9.60
CA ARG A 131 4.78 4.15 -10.43
C ARG A 131 4.98 3.87 -11.93
N ILE A 132 6.19 4.08 -12.46
CA ILE A 132 6.51 3.75 -13.85
C ILE A 132 6.34 2.25 -14.10
N GLY A 133 6.75 1.40 -13.16
CA GLY A 133 6.58 -0.04 -13.20
C GLY A 133 5.12 -0.45 -13.41
N ILE A 134 4.19 0.16 -12.67
CA ILE A 134 2.74 -0.07 -12.86
C ILE A 134 2.32 0.27 -14.29
N TYR A 135 2.58 1.50 -14.75
CA TYR A 135 2.13 1.94 -16.07
C TYR A 135 2.85 1.26 -17.25
N SER A 136 4.00 0.62 -17.00
CA SER A 136 4.75 -0.17 -18.00
C SER A 136 4.56 -1.68 -17.84
N HIS A 137 3.74 -2.13 -16.89
CA HIS A 137 3.54 -3.53 -16.52
C HIS A 137 4.84 -4.29 -16.22
N ASN A 138 5.85 -3.60 -15.66
CA ASN A 138 7.16 -4.17 -15.37
C ASN A 138 7.23 -4.58 -13.89
N PHE A 139 7.03 -5.86 -13.60
CA PHE A 139 7.04 -6.41 -12.24
C PHE A 139 8.40 -6.30 -11.54
N ASP A 140 9.51 -6.51 -12.24
CA ASP A 140 10.85 -6.41 -11.64
C ASP A 140 11.08 -5.01 -11.07
N LYS A 141 10.69 -3.99 -11.83
CA LYS A 141 10.76 -2.58 -11.38
C LYS A 141 9.85 -2.31 -10.19
N ILE A 142 8.65 -2.91 -10.17
CA ILE A 142 7.71 -2.77 -9.06
C ILE A 142 8.28 -3.42 -7.79
N ASP A 143 8.80 -4.63 -7.90
CA ASP A 143 9.31 -5.41 -6.77
C ASP A 143 10.56 -4.74 -6.17
N GLU A 144 11.57 -4.41 -6.98
CA GLU A 144 12.79 -3.74 -6.53
C GLU A 144 12.48 -2.40 -5.83
N ALA A 145 11.59 -1.59 -6.43
CA ALA A 145 11.18 -0.33 -5.83
C ALA A 145 10.40 -0.52 -4.53
N SER A 146 9.52 -1.52 -4.46
CA SER A 146 8.74 -1.82 -3.25
C SER A 146 9.65 -2.20 -2.09
N GLN A 147 10.55 -3.16 -2.32
CA GLN A 147 11.48 -3.64 -1.29
C GLN A 147 12.34 -2.50 -0.73
N PHE A 148 12.83 -1.62 -1.61
CA PHE A 148 13.62 -0.47 -1.18
C PHE A 148 12.79 0.53 -0.36
N ILE A 149 11.57 0.85 -0.79
CA ILE A 149 10.72 1.82 -0.11
C ILE A 149 10.34 1.32 1.28
N GLU A 150 9.88 0.07 1.37
CA GLU A 150 9.42 -0.54 2.62
C GLU A 150 10.56 -0.71 3.62
N GLY A 151 11.75 -1.05 3.13
CA GLY A 151 12.91 -1.25 3.99
C GLY A 151 13.62 0.02 4.45
N GLN A 152 13.54 1.14 3.71
CA GLN A 152 14.46 2.27 3.91
C GLN A 152 13.83 3.68 3.81
N CYS A 153 12.59 3.82 3.33
CA CYS A 153 12.05 5.14 2.96
C CYS A 153 10.91 5.66 3.82
N GLN A 154 10.57 4.97 4.92
CA GLN A 154 9.49 5.37 5.82
C GLN A 154 9.69 6.77 6.41
N GLU A 155 10.92 7.22 6.66
CA GLU A 155 11.19 8.57 7.17
C GLU A 155 10.91 9.67 6.14
N GLN A 156 11.19 9.42 4.87
CA GLN A 156 11.10 10.42 3.81
C GLN A 156 9.73 10.42 3.14
N LEU A 157 9.13 9.24 3.00
CA LEU A 157 7.84 9.10 2.35
C LEU A 157 6.71 8.99 3.38
N GLY A 158 6.92 8.34 4.52
CA GLY A 158 5.88 7.97 5.49
C GLY A 158 5.58 6.47 5.46
N GLN A 159 4.65 6.03 6.31
CA GLN A 159 4.33 4.60 6.49
C GLN A 159 3.38 4.03 5.43
N GLU A 160 2.66 4.88 4.71
CA GLU A 160 1.69 4.42 3.71
C GLU A 160 2.40 3.74 2.52
N PRO A 161 2.08 2.48 2.19
CA PRO A 161 2.71 1.75 1.09
C PRO A 161 2.53 2.42 -0.28
N PRO A 162 3.46 2.22 -1.23
CA PRO A 162 3.36 2.78 -2.59
C PRO A 162 2.05 2.44 -3.30
N ALA A 163 1.55 1.21 -3.15
CA ALA A 163 0.28 0.77 -3.74
C ALA A 163 -0.90 1.61 -3.23
N VAL A 164 -0.93 1.92 -1.92
CA VAL A 164 -1.99 2.76 -1.36
C VAL A 164 -1.87 4.20 -1.87
N ARG A 165 -0.67 4.77 -1.82
CA ARG A 165 -0.38 6.15 -2.23
C ARG A 165 -0.76 6.46 -3.68
N ILE A 166 -0.38 5.56 -4.57
CA ILE A 166 -0.50 5.76 -6.02
C ILE A 166 -1.86 5.28 -6.51
N VAL A 167 -2.31 4.12 -6.02
CA VAL A 167 -3.50 3.44 -6.55
C VAL A 167 -4.73 3.73 -5.69
N ALA A 168 -4.74 3.36 -4.41
CA ALA A 168 -5.95 3.45 -3.59
C ALA A 168 -6.44 4.89 -3.36
N ARG A 169 -5.52 5.85 -3.19
CA ARG A 169 -5.86 7.27 -2.96
C ARG A 169 -6.39 7.98 -4.22
N ASN A 170 -6.11 7.44 -5.40
CA ASN A 170 -6.46 8.01 -6.70
C ASN A 170 -7.03 6.90 -7.60
N PHE A 171 -7.92 6.09 -7.04
CA PHE A 171 -8.42 4.90 -7.70
C PHE A 171 -9.24 5.29 -8.94
N SER A 172 -9.14 4.50 -10.00
CA SER A 172 -10.06 4.63 -11.13
C SER A 172 -10.33 3.24 -11.69
N PRO A 173 -11.58 2.75 -11.56
CA PRO A 173 -11.98 1.39 -11.95
C PRO A 173 -11.60 1.03 -13.38
N GLY A 174 -11.92 1.90 -14.35
CA GLY A 174 -11.71 1.60 -15.77
C GLY A 174 -10.24 1.36 -16.12
N TRP A 175 -9.34 2.23 -15.64
CA TRP A 175 -7.90 2.04 -15.84
C TRP A 175 -7.35 0.84 -15.07
N PHE A 176 -7.86 0.59 -13.86
CA PHE A 176 -7.37 -0.51 -13.04
C PHE A 176 -7.76 -1.86 -13.66
N ALA A 177 -8.94 -1.95 -14.26
CA ALA A 177 -9.40 -3.12 -15.01
C ALA A 177 -8.54 -3.45 -16.23
N ASP A 178 -7.89 -2.44 -16.83
CA ASP A 178 -6.97 -2.63 -17.98
C ASP A 178 -5.61 -3.22 -17.58
N LEU A 179 -5.28 -3.28 -16.29
CA LEU A 179 -4.04 -3.89 -15.80
C LEU A 179 -4.11 -5.43 -15.88
N PRO A 180 -2.97 -6.13 -16.06
CA PRO A 180 -2.94 -7.59 -15.94
C PRO A 180 -3.49 -8.07 -14.60
N GLY A 181 -4.25 -9.17 -14.58
CA GLY A 181 -4.88 -9.70 -13.35
C GLY A 181 -3.91 -9.95 -12.21
N SER A 182 -2.70 -10.43 -12.50
CA SER A 182 -1.63 -10.59 -11.51
C SER A 182 -1.21 -9.26 -10.87
N LEU A 183 -1.20 -8.17 -11.63
CA LEU A 183 -0.85 -6.83 -11.15
C LEU A 183 -2.00 -6.23 -10.35
N GLN A 184 -3.24 -6.45 -10.79
CA GLN A 184 -4.42 -6.10 -10.01
C GLN A 184 -4.40 -6.77 -8.64
N PHE A 185 -4.18 -8.10 -8.60
CA PHE A 185 -4.09 -8.87 -7.37
C PHE A 185 -2.97 -8.35 -6.46
N PHE A 186 -1.75 -8.17 -6.98
CA PHE A 186 -0.62 -7.66 -6.20
C PHE A 186 -0.90 -6.31 -5.55
N LEU A 187 -1.51 -5.38 -6.29
CA LEU A 187 -1.81 -4.03 -5.80
C LEU A 187 -2.94 -4.07 -4.77
N LEU A 188 -4.02 -4.80 -5.04
CA LEU A 188 -5.15 -4.93 -4.12
C LEU A 188 -4.77 -5.63 -2.83
N ASP A 189 -3.98 -6.70 -2.90
CA ASP A 189 -3.50 -7.42 -1.71
C ASP A 189 -2.73 -6.49 -0.76
N ARG A 190 -1.82 -5.66 -1.30
CA ARG A 190 -1.12 -4.65 -0.49
C ARG A 190 -2.07 -3.59 0.09
N ILE A 191 -3.08 -3.16 -0.67
CA ILE A 191 -4.07 -2.18 -0.21
C ILE A 191 -4.95 -2.76 0.90
N VAL A 192 -5.44 -4.00 0.73
CA VAL A 192 -6.26 -4.73 1.69
C VAL A 192 -5.49 -4.96 2.98
N ARG A 193 -4.23 -5.41 2.89
CA ARG A 193 -3.37 -5.58 4.07
C ARG A 193 -3.19 -4.28 4.85
N TYR A 194 -2.91 -3.17 4.16
CA TYR A 194 -2.85 -1.86 4.80
C TYR A 194 -4.20 -1.45 5.43
N SER A 195 -5.31 -1.71 4.74
CA SER A 195 -6.66 -1.47 5.26
C SER A 195 -6.94 -2.24 6.55
N MET A 196 -6.52 -3.51 6.62
CA MET A 196 -6.66 -4.37 7.80
C MET A 196 -5.84 -3.84 8.97
N GLU A 197 -4.56 -3.57 8.75
CA GLU A 197 -3.62 -3.13 9.78
C GLU A 197 -4.02 -1.78 10.39
N HIS A 198 -4.49 -0.84 9.56
CA HIS A 198 -4.80 0.53 9.99
C HIS A 198 -6.30 0.79 10.20
N ALA A 199 -7.14 -0.24 10.06
CA ALA A 199 -8.60 -0.13 10.07
C ALA A 199 -9.12 1.00 9.14
N GLN A 200 -8.47 1.18 7.99
CA GLN A 200 -8.76 2.27 7.05
C GLN A 200 -9.33 1.71 5.75
N LEU A 201 -10.55 2.12 5.39
CA LEU A 201 -11.24 1.66 4.19
C LEU A 201 -10.98 2.57 2.98
N PHE A 202 -10.99 1.97 1.78
CA PHE A 202 -10.94 2.68 0.51
C PHE A 202 -12.23 2.37 -0.27
N PRO A 203 -13.27 3.22 -0.18
CA PRO A 203 -14.59 2.92 -0.75
C PRO A 203 -14.58 2.65 -2.25
N GLU A 204 -13.74 3.35 -3.03
CA GLU A 204 -13.64 3.14 -4.48
C GLU A 204 -12.99 1.78 -4.82
N VAL A 205 -12.02 1.34 -4.02
CA VAL A 205 -11.41 0.00 -4.14
C VAL A 205 -12.41 -1.07 -3.76
N LEU A 206 -13.19 -0.85 -2.69
CA LEU A 206 -14.25 -1.77 -2.28
C LEU A 206 -15.34 -1.87 -3.36
N ALA A 207 -15.79 -0.74 -3.91
CA ALA A 207 -16.78 -0.73 -4.99
C ALA A 207 -16.29 -1.46 -6.23
N TYR A 208 -14.99 -1.39 -6.53
CA TYR A 208 -14.38 -2.19 -7.59
C TYR A 208 -14.40 -3.68 -7.28
N LEU A 209 -14.05 -4.07 -6.04
CA LEU A 209 -14.11 -5.46 -5.60
C LEU A 209 -15.54 -6.03 -5.63
N GLU A 210 -16.56 -5.21 -5.40
CA GLU A 210 -17.98 -5.58 -5.49
C GLU A 210 -18.49 -5.74 -6.94
N ASP A 211 -17.78 -5.19 -7.93
CA ASP A 211 -18.15 -5.23 -9.35
C ASP A 211 -17.30 -6.26 -10.11
N GLU A 212 -17.57 -7.56 -9.87
CA GLU A 212 -16.87 -8.65 -10.56
C GLU A 212 -17.00 -8.57 -12.09
N VAL A 213 -18.13 -8.06 -12.60
CA VAL A 213 -18.36 -7.90 -14.05
C VAL A 213 -17.41 -6.87 -14.65
N GLY A 214 -17.04 -5.84 -13.89
CA GLY A 214 -16.02 -4.86 -14.27
C GLY A 214 -14.61 -5.44 -14.33
N MET A 215 -14.35 -6.58 -13.68
CA MET A 215 -13.06 -7.25 -13.73
C MET A 215 -13.02 -8.19 -14.95
N SER A 216 -12.15 -7.90 -15.92
CA SER A 216 -11.96 -8.75 -17.10
C SER A 216 -11.13 -10.01 -16.78
N LEU A 217 -11.58 -10.80 -15.79
CA LEU A 217 -10.91 -11.99 -15.24
C LEU A 217 -11.76 -13.25 -15.45
N SER A 218 -11.12 -14.42 -15.53
CA SER A 218 -11.83 -15.70 -15.54
C SER A 218 -12.37 -16.07 -14.14
N GLU A 219 -13.31 -17.02 -14.08
CA GLU A 219 -13.91 -17.49 -12.81
C GLU A 219 -12.84 -17.97 -11.80
N ASP A 220 -11.84 -18.72 -12.27
CA ASP A 220 -10.74 -19.20 -11.41
C ASP A 220 -9.86 -18.05 -10.90
N GLU A 221 -9.65 -17.02 -11.74
CA GLU A 221 -8.88 -15.83 -11.37
C GLU A 221 -9.63 -14.91 -10.40
N LEU A 222 -10.95 -15.00 -10.30
CA LEU A 222 -11.76 -14.21 -9.37
C LEU A 222 -11.70 -14.70 -7.92
N ILE A 223 -11.39 -15.98 -7.69
CA ILE A 223 -11.38 -16.59 -6.34
C ILE A 223 -10.54 -15.78 -5.33
N PRO A 224 -9.30 -15.35 -5.64
CA PRO A 224 -8.52 -14.54 -4.71
C PRO A 224 -9.13 -13.16 -4.44
N PHE A 225 -9.83 -12.56 -5.40
CA PHE A 225 -10.49 -11.25 -5.26
C PHE A 225 -11.75 -11.36 -4.38
N GLN A 226 -12.54 -12.42 -4.55
CA GLN A 226 -13.66 -12.75 -3.67
C GLN A 226 -13.21 -12.92 -2.22
N ARG A 227 -12.05 -13.57 -2.01
CA ARG A 227 -11.45 -13.72 -0.68
C ARG A 227 -10.96 -12.39 -0.09
N MET A 228 -10.49 -11.44 -0.90
CA MET A 228 -10.19 -10.08 -0.44
C MET A 228 -11.44 -9.32 -0.04
N LEU A 229 -12.50 -9.40 -0.86
CA LEU A 229 -13.79 -8.77 -0.57
C LEU A 229 -14.39 -9.30 0.74
N ALA A 230 -14.32 -10.61 0.96
CA ALA A 230 -14.71 -11.23 2.22
C ALA A 230 -13.92 -10.66 3.41
N GLY A 231 -12.61 -10.44 3.24
CA GLY A 231 -11.77 -9.77 4.24
C GLY A 231 -12.26 -8.36 4.57
N TYR A 232 -12.62 -7.56 3.56
CA TYR A 232 -13.20 -6.23 3.76
C TYR A 232 -14.52 -6.28 4.54
N TYR A 233 -15.45 -7.15 4.17
CA TYR A 233 -16.72 -7.28 4.89
C TYR A 233 -16.53 -7.76 6.33
N LEU A 234 -15.57 -8.65 6.54
CA LEU A 234 -15.23 -9.14 7.88
C LEU A 234 -14.70 -8.01 8.77
N LEU A 235 -13.78 -7.17 8.26
CA LEU A 235 -13.29 -5.98 8.99
C LEU A 235 -14.40 -4.98 9.32
N GLN A 236 -15.37 -4.82 8.42
CA GLN A 236 -16.52 -3.95 8.63
C GLN A 236 -17.54 -4.52 9.62
N GLY A 237 -17.40 -5.79 10.02
CA GLY A 237 -18.45 -6.53 10.72
C GLY A 237 -19.72 -6.69 9.88
N ASN A 238 -19.65 -6.54 8.56
CA ASN A 238 -20.79 -6.60 7.66
C ASN A 238 -21.15 -8.05 7.34
N CYS A 239 -21.60 -8.77 8.36
CA CYS A 239 -21.89 -10.21 8.28
C CYS A 239 -22.91 -10.53 7.20
N LYS A 240 -23.90 -9.66 6.96
CA LYS A 240 -24.92 -9.86 5.90
C LYS A 240 -24.31 -9.93 4.50
N LYS A 241 -23.44 -8.98 4.16
CA LYS A 241 -22.77 -8.98 2.85
C LYS A 241 -21.80 -10.15 2.73
N LEU A 242 -21.11 -10.49 3.82
CA LEU A 242 -20.22 -11.65 3.86
C LEU A 242 -20.99 -12.96 3.66
N GLU A 243 -22.08 -13.20 4.40
CA GLU A 243 -22.95 -14.37 4.24
C GLU A 243 -23.44 -14.50 2.81
N HIS A 244 -23.93 -13.42 2.21
CA HIS A 244 -24.37 -13.41 0.83
C HIS A 244 -23.26 -13.79 -0.17
N LEU A 245 -22.05 -13.26 0.04
CA LEU A 245 -20.89 -13.58 -0.79
C LEU A 245 -20.49 -15.06 -0.66
N LEU A 246 -20.52 -15.61 0.55
CA LEU A 246 -20.25 -17.02 0.83
C LEU A 246 -21.29 -17.94 0.18
N GLU A 247 -22.57 -17.52 0.15
CA GLU A 247 -23.65 -18.29 -0.49
C GLU A 247 -23.52 -18.34 -2.00
N ILE A 248 -23.23 -17.19 -2.65
CA ILE A 248 -23.12 -17.12 -4.12
C ILE A 248 -21.89 -17.84 -4.62
N HIS A 249 -20.76 -17.75 -3.90
CA HIS A 249 -19.47 -18.30 -4.33
C HIS A 249 -18.94 -19.38 -3.39
N ALA A 250 -19.80 -20.31 -2.97
CA ALA A 250 -19.48 -21.32 -1.97
C ALA A 250 -18.16 -22.08 -2.26
N ASP A 251 -17.91 -22.42 -3.53
CA ASP A 251 -16.70 -23.13 -3.95
C ASP A 251 -15.41 -22.32 -3.73
N SER A 252 -15.47 -21.00 -3.89
CA SER A 252 -14.35 -20.09 -3.67
C SER A 252 -13.90 -20.01 -2.22
N PHE A 253 -14.78 -20.35 -1.27
CA PHE A 253 -14.56 -20.20 0.16
C PHE A 253 -14.29 -21.50 0.90
N GLN A 254 -14.28 -22.63 0.20
CA GLN A 254 -13.94 -23.90 0.83
C GLN A 254 -12.52 -23.86 1.43
N GLY A 255 -12.38 -24.29 2.68
CA GLY A 255 -11.10 -24.33 3.40
C GLY A 255 -10.58 -22.97 3.85
N SER A 256 -11.41 -21.91 3.83
CA SER A 256 -10.98 -20.53 4.12
C SER A 256 -11.21 -20.07 5.57
N GLY A 257 -12.14 -20.71 6.28
CA GLY A 257 -12.53 -20.34 7.64
C GLY A 257 -13.51 -19.15 7.73
N TYR A 258 -13.98 -18.60 6.61
CA TYR A 258 -14.91 -17.46 6.64
C TYR A 258 -16.28 -17.82 7.21
N SER A 259 -16.84 -18.98 6.85
CA SER A 259 -18.14 -19.43 7.39
C SER A 259 -18.10 -19.61 8.90
N GLY A 260 -17.05 -20.23 9.43
CA GLY A 260 -16.83 -20.34 10.88
C GLY A 260 -16.67 -18.97 11.55
N SER A 261 -15.97 -18.03 10.90
CA SER A 261 -15.79 -16.67 11.41
C SER A 261 -17.12 -15.92 11.55
N VAL A 262 -17.99 -16.02 10.55
CA VAL A 262 -19.34 -15.43 10.58
C VAL A 262 -20.17 -16.02 11.73
N ALA A 263 -20.22 -17.35 11.85
CA ALA A 263 -20.96 -18.00 12.92
C ALA A 263 -20.45 -17.56 14.30
N PHE A 264 -19.13 -17.45 14.48
CA PHE A 264 -18.52 -16.97 15.71
C PHE A 264 -18.92 -15.53 16.04
N LEU A 265 -18.87 -14.62 15.06
CA LEU A 265 -19.28 -13.22 15.23
C LEU A 265 -20.77 -13.07 15.58
N HIS A 266 -21.60 -14.02 15.17
CA HIS A 266 -23.01 -14.11 15.58
C HIS A 266 -23.23 -14.74 16.97
N GLY A 267 -22.16 -15.11 17.69
CA GLY A 267 -22.24 -15.78 19.00
C GLY A 267 -22.61 -17.26 18.91
N ARG A 268 -22.59 -17.86 17.71
CA ARG A 268 -22.92 -19.27 17.46
C ARG A 268 -21.65 -20.12 17.54
N THR A 269 -21.01 -20.15 18.73
CA THR A 269 -19.67 -20.75 18.91
C THR A 269 -19.61 -22.23 18.54
N ASP A 270 -20.60 -23.03 18.92
CA ASP A 270 -20.60 -24.47 18.60
C ASP A 270 -20.68 -24.72 17.09
N GLU A 271 -21.53 -23.96 16.40
CA GLU A 271 -21.64 -23.99 14.93
C GLU A 271 -20.32 -23.54 14.27
N ALA A 272 -19.73 -22.45 14.77
CA ALA A 272 -18.45 -21.94 14.28
C ALA A 272 -17.35 -23.00 14.33
N LEU A 273 -17.23 -23.71 15.45
CA LEU A 273 -16.21 -24.75 15.63
C LEU A 273 -16.40 -25.94 14.66
N VAL A 274 -17.66 -26.34 14.39
CA VAL A 274 -17.95 -27.36 13.38
C VAL A 274 -17.54 -26.89 11.99
N LEU A 275 -17.87 -25.65 11.62
CA LEU A 275 -17.51 -25.08 10.32
C LEU A 275 -15.99 -24.93 10.15
N PHE A 276 -15.28 -24.47 11.18
CA PHE A 276 -13.81 -24.40 11.17
C PHE A 276 -13.18 -25.78 11.01
N GLU A 277 -13.69 -26.81 11.69
CA GLU A 277 -13.18 -28.18 11.56
C GLU A 277 -13.35 -28.72 10.14
N GLN A 278 -14.50 -28.50 9.51
CA GLN A 278 -14.76 -28.90 8.13
C GLN A 278 -13.77 -28.24 7.16
N ASP A 279 -13.54 -26.93 7.30
CA ASP A 279 -12.59 -26.19 6.48
C ASP A 279 -11.14 -26.64 6.73
N LEU A 280 -10.76 -26.93 7.98
CA LEU A 280 -9.43 -27.46 8.29
C LEU A 280 -9.22 -28.84 7.68
N VAL A 281 -10.22 -29.72 7.69
CA VAL A 281 -10.12 -31.04 7.03
C VAL A 281 -9.79 -30.86 5.56
N LEU A 282 -10.50 -29.97 4.85
CA LEU A 282 -10.24 -29.70 3.45
C LEU A 282 -8.87 -29.05 3.21
N LEU A 283 -8.52 -28.03 4.00
CA LEU A 283 -7.22 -27.35 3.89
C LEU A 283 -6.06 -28.34 4.08
N ASN A 284 -6.22 -29.32 4.98
CA ASN A 284 -5.22 -30.34 5.24
C ASN A 284 -5.12 -31.42 4.17
N GLN A 285 -6.12 -31.60 3.29
CA GLN A 285 -6.01 -32.54 2.15
C GLN A 285 -4.91 -32.13 1.17
N TYR A 286 -4.67 -30.82 1.06
CA TYR A 286 -3.66 -30.24 0.18
C TYR A 286 -2.37 -29.85 0.92
N SER A 287 -2.30 -30.16 2.21
CA SER A 287 -1.15 -29.82 3.05
C SER A 287 -0.16 -30.99 3.16
N GLY A 288 1.11 -30.66 3.42
CA GLY A 288 2.12 -31.66 3.76
C GLY A 288 1.84 -32.38 5.09
N PRO A 289 2.70 -33.34 5.50
CA PRO A 289 2.48 -34.20 6.67
C PRO A 289 2.25 -33.46 8.00
N GLU A 290 2.77 -32.24 8.12
CA GLU A 290 2.64 -31.41 9.32
C GLU A 290 1.25 -30.77 9.45
N GLY A 291 0.52 -30.67 8.34
CA GLY A 291 -0.76 -30.00 8.22
C GLY A 291 -0.65 -28.51 7.96
N SER A 292 -1.78 -27.82 8.03
CA SER A 292 -1.92 -26.38 7.89
C SER A 292 -3.02 -25.86 8.82
N PHE A 293 -2.97 -24.56 9.07
CA PHE A 293 -3.98 -23.82 9.80
C PHE A 293 -4.34 -22.55 9.00
N PHE A 294 -5.45 -21.92 9.34
CA PHE A 294 -5.85 -20.65 8.74
C PHE A 294 -4.84 -19.54 9.06
N PHE A 295 -4.54 -18.70 8.06
CA PHE A 295 -3.75 -17.49 8.23
C PHE A 295 -4.66 -16.26 8.36
N GLY A 296 -4.12 -15.17 8.90
CA GLY A 296 -4.85 -13.93 9.10
C GLY A 296 -6.03 -14.04 10.07
N ILE A 297 -7.02 -13.17 9.88
CA ILE A 297 -8.11 -12.93 10.84
C ILE A 297 -9.05 -14.14 11.04
N THR A 298 -9.26 -15.00 10.04
CA THR A 298 -10.09 -16.20 10.19
C THR A 298 -9.44 -17.21 11.14
N GLY A 299 -8.12 -17.32 11.12
CA GLY A 299 -7.35 -18.11 12.09
C GLY A 299 -7.46 -17.57 13.51
N LEU A 300 -7.45 -16.24 13.68
CA LEU A 300 -7.69 -15.61 14.98
C LEU A 300 -9.10 -15.93 15.50
N PHE A 301 -10.15 -15.79 14.68
CA PHE A 301 -11.51 -16.14 15.10
C PHE A 301 -11.67 -17.63 15.43
N CYS A 302 -11.01 -18.52 14.69
CA CYS A 302 -10.97 -19.95 15.04
C CYS A 302 -10.35 -20.19 16.43
N ILE A 303 -9.21 -19.55 16.73
CA ILE A 303 -8.58 -19.68 18.05
C ILE A 303 -9.46 -19.07 19.15
N LEU A 304 -10.08 -17.91 18.91
CA LEU A 304 -10.99 -17.28 19.87
C LEU A 304 -12.21 -18.16 20.16
N ALA A 305 -12.78 -18.83 19.15
CA ALA A 305 -13.87 -19.80 19.35
C ALA A 305 -13.44 -20.98 20.24
N LEU A 306 -12.23 -21.51 20.02
CA LEU A 306 -11.63 -22.56 20.86
C LEU A 306 -11.40 -22.07 22.30
N LEU A 307 -10.95 -20.82 22.46
CA LEU A 307 -10.74 -20.20 23.77
C LEU A 307 -12.05 -19.96 24.53
N VAL A 308 -13.17 -19.69 23.83
CA VAL A 308 -14.48 -19.57 24.47
C VAL A 308 -14.94 -20.93 25.05
N ARG A 309 -14.70 -22.04 24.34
CA ARG A 309 -15.01 -23.39 24.82
C ARG A 309 -14.04 -23.88 25.91
N ASN A 310 -12.76 -23.52 25.78
CA ASN A 310 -11.69 -23.69 26.76
C ASN A 310 -11.53 -25.09 27.39
N SER A 311 -11.76 -26.17 26.63
CA SER A 311 -11.41 -27.51 27.11
C SER A 311 -9.90 -27.75 27.07
N GLU A 312 -9.42 -28.78 27.75
CA GLU A 312 -8.00 -29.20 27.64
C GLU A 312 -7.62 -29.57 26.20
N ALA A 313 -8.56 -30.19 25.46
CA ALA A 313 -8.37 -30.51 24.05
C ALA A 313 -8.23 -29.24 23.20
N ASP A 314 -9.03 -28.21 23.49
CA ASP A 314 -8.97 -26.92 22.80
C ASP A 314 -7.61 -26.24 23.02
N ARG A 315 -7.10 -26.22 24.26
CA ARG A 315 -5.79 -25.63 24.55
C ARG A 315 -4.65 -26.35 23.81
N LYS A 316 -4.72 -27.68 23.70
CA LYS A 316 -3.75 -28.46 22.90
C LYS A 316 -3.85 -28.12 21.41
N LEU A 317 -5.08 -27.99 20.89
CA LEU A 317 -5.31 -27.62 19.50
C LEU A 317 -4.79 -26.21 19.20
N ILE A 318 -5.08 -25.23 20.07
CA ILE A 318 -4.58 -23.85 19.91
C ILE A 318 -3.06 -23.83 19.84
N ARG A 319 -2.35 -24.51 20.75
CA ARG A 319 -0.87 -24.57 20.70
C ARG A 319 -0.36 -25.15 19.39
N ARG A 320 -0.95 -26.25 18.93
CA ARG A 320 -0.58 -26.86 17.65
C ARG A 320 -0.81 -25.88 16.50
N SER A 321 -1.97 -25.24 16.44
CA SER A 321 -2.31 -24.26 15.41
C SER A 321 -1.38 -23.06 15.40
N VAL A 322 -1.07 -22.50 16.58
CA VAL A 322 -0.12 -21.40 16.72
C VAL A 322 1.27 -21.80 16.23
N LEU A 323 1.76 -22.98 16.59
CA LEU A 323 3.06 -23.48 16.10
C LEU A 323 3.09 -23.60 14.57
N LEU A 324 2.00 -24.08 13.94
CA LEU A 324 1.90 -24.17 12.48
C LEU A 324 1.96 -22.80 11.81
N VAL A 325 1.32 -21.79 12.40
CA VAL A 325 1.35 -20.41 11.89
C VAL A 325 2.74 -19.80 12.07
N LEU A 326 3.32 -19.87 13.27
CA LEU A 326 4.63 -19.29 13.57
C LEU A 326 5.78 -19.98 12.81
N ALA A 327 5.63 -21.24 12.42
CA ALA A 327 6.59 -21.92 11.54
C ALA A 327 6.66 -21.29 10.14
N ARG A 328 5.57 -20.66 9.68
CA ARG A 328 5.43 -20.08 8.34
C ARG A 328 5.44 -18.56 8.31
N CYS A 329 5.22 -17.90 9.44
CA CYS A 329 5.09 -16.46 9.57
C CYS A 329 6.13 -15.89 10.54
N LYS A 330 7.41 -15.93 10.16
CA LYS A 330 8.50 -15.29 10.91
C LYS A 330 8.79 -13.91 10.35
N GLY A 331 8.77 -12.88 11.20
CA GLY A 331 8.97 -11.47 10.85
C GLY A 331 7.76 -10.80 10.21
N CYS A 332 6.58 -11.42 10.27
CA CYS A 332 5.33 -10.86 9.74
C CYS A 332 4.53 -10.16 10.86
N PRO A 333 3.67 -9.17 10.56
CA PRO A 333 2.83 -8.52 11.58
C PRO A 333 1.90 -9.49 12.33
N GLU A 334 1.48 -10.56 11.65
CA GLU A 334 0.59 -11.59 12.22
C GLU A 334 1.29 -12.42 13.31
N GLU A 335 2.63 -12.40 13.39
CA GLU A 335 3.40 -13.16 14.38
C GLU A 335 3.03 -12.77 15.81
N ILE A 336 2.86 -11.48 16.09
CA ILE A 336 2.64 -10.94 17.44
C ILE A 336 1.31 -11.44 18.03
N PRO A 337 0.15 -11.31 17.36
CA PRO A 337 -1.11 -11.88 17.84
C PRO A 337 -1.02 -13.39 18.17
N PHE A 338 -0.39 -14.18 17.32
CA PHE A 338 -0.28 -15.63 17.54
C PHE A 338 0.68 -15.96 18.70
N ARG A 339 1.78 -15.24 18.85
CA ARG A 339 2.66 -15.38 20.03
C ARG A 339 1.94 -15.02 21.31
N PHE A 340 1.14 -13.97 21.32
CA PHE A 340 0.33 -13.60 22.49
C PHE A 340 -0.64 -14.73 22.87
N LEU A 341 -1.27 -15.36 21.87
CA LEU A 341 -2.16 -16.51 22.08
C LEU A 341 -1.42 -17.75 22.61
N ASP A 342 -0.20 -18.05 22.13
CA ASP A 342 0.65 -19.11 22.74
C ASP A 342 0.95 -18.77 24.20
N ALA A 343 1.33 -17.53 24.48
CA ALA A 343 1.68 -17.11 25.83
C ALA A 343 0.52 -17.23 26.80
N TYR A 344 -0.66 -16.75 26.39
CA TYR A 344 -1.90 -16.89 27.14
C TYR A 344 -2.22 -18.37 27.44
N THR A 345 -2.26 -19.22 26.41
CA THR A 345 -2.61 -20.63 26.61
C THR A 345 -1.62 -21.40 27.49
N ARG A 346 -0.33 -21.03 27.48
CA ARG A 346 0.69 -21.61 28.37
C ARG A 346 0.51 -21.18 29.82
N SER A 347 0.22 -19.90 30.04
CA SER A 347 -0.01 -19.35 31.39
C SER A 347 -1.19 -20.03 32.10
N VAL A 348 -2.26 -20.32 31.37
CA VAL A 348 -3.46 -21.00 31.90
C VAL A 348 -3.15 -22.41 32.40
N ASP A 349 -2.18 -23.09 31.77
CA ASP A 349 -1.72 -24.42 32.19
C ASP A 349 -0.58 -24.35 33.24
N GLY A 350 -0.28 -23.17 33.78
CA GLY A 350 0.77 -22.99 34.79
C GLY A 350 2.20 -23.08 34.24
N THR A 351 2.37 -23.03 32.92
CA THR A 351 3.68 -22.99 32.26
C THR A 351 4.06 -21.54 31.93
N MET A 352 5.28 -21.11 32.25
CA MET A 352 5.74 -19.79 31.84
C MET A 352 5.97 -19.78 30.33
N PRO A 353 5.36 -18.85 29.59
CA PRO A 353 5.68 -18.64 28.19
C PRO A 353 7.04 -17.96 28.02
N ASP A 354 7.65 -18.14 26.86
CA ASP A 354 8.83 -17.36 26.48
C ASP A 354 8.37 -15.94 26.14
N MET A 355 8.56 -15.04 27.10
CA MET A 355 8.14 -13.65 27.00
C MET A 355 9.18 -12.78 26.29
N LEU A 356 10.38 -13.29 25.97
CA LEU A 356 11.48 -12.47 25.45
C LEU A 356 11.13 -11.94 24.05
N ASP A 357 10.77 -12.83 23.13
CA ASP A 357 10.38 -12.48 21.76
C ASP A 357 9.14 -11.56 21.71
N LEU A 358 8.17 -11.78 22.61
CA LEU A 358 6.97 -10.93 22.74
C LEU A 358 7.34 -9.53 23.24
N THR A 359 8.21 -9.45 24.24
CA THR A 359 8.66 -8.17 24.81
C THR A 359 9.50 -7.39 23.80
N GLU A 360 10.36 -8.06 23.03
CA GLU A 360 11.12 -7.44 21.94
C GLU A 360 10.22 -6.98 20.79
N GLY A 361 9.21 -7.79 20.42
CA GLY A 361 8.20 -7.44 19.42
C GLY A 361 7.39 -6.20 19.82
N PHE A 362 6.84 -6.16 21.04
CA PHE A 362 6.12 -4.99 21.55
C PHE A 362 7.02 -3.76 21.67
N GLN A 363 8.28 -3.90 22.06
CA GLN A 363 9.22 -2.77 22.09
C GLN A 363 9.53 -2.21 20.69
N ALA A 364 9.50 -3.05 19.64
CA ALA A 364 9.66 -2.59 18.26
C ALA A 364 8.42 -1.81 17.79
N GLU A 365 7.21 -2.29 18.14
CA GLU A 365 5.95 -1.57 17.88
C GLU A 365 5.85 -0.26 18.68
N ASP A 366 6.18 -0.24 19.97
CA ASP A 366 6.15 0.97 20.81
C ASP A 366 7.13 2.03 20.31
N ARG A 367 8.32 1.64 19.81
CA ARG A 367 9.27 2.56 19.16
C ARG A 367 8.73 3.12 17.85
N SER A 368 7.83 2.41 17.17
CA SER A 368 7.15 2.91 15.98
C SER A 368 6.02 3.89 16.35
N MET A 369 5.23 3.57 17.38
CA MET A 369 4.11 4.42 17.84
C MET A 369 4.58 5.70 18.54
N THR A 370 5.60 5.64 19.39
CA THR A 370 6.16 6.84 20.05
C THR A 370 6.76 7.82 19.06
N ARG A 371 7.35 7.33 17.95
CA ARG A 371 7.78 8.19 16.83
C ARG A 371 6.61 8.85 16.11
N ASP A 372 5.42 8.29 16.16
CA ASP A 372 4.21 8.85 15.54
C ASP A 372 3.48 9.82 16.50
N GLU A 373 3.52 9.60 17.81
CA GLU A 373 2.97 10.50 18.83
C GLU A 373 3.79 11.79 18.99
N GLU A 374 5.13 11.71 19.03
CA GLU A 374 6.00 12.89 19.07
C GLU A 374 5.83 13.78 17.83
N ARG A 375 5.41 13.20 16.69
CA ARG A 375 5.11 13.94 15.45
C ARG A 375 3.75 14.65 15.48
N HIS A 376 2.81 14.20 16.30
CA HIS A 376 1.52 14.87 16.46
C HIS A 376 1.66 16.11 17.35
N THR A 377 2.52 16.07 18.36
CA THR A 377 2.84 17.23 19.20
C THR A 377 3.68 18.27 18.45
N ASP A 378 4.71 17.87 17.69
CA ASP A 378 5.55 18.82 16.93
C ASP A 378 4.84 19.53 15.78
N ARG A 379 3.76 18.95 15.23
CA ARG A 379 2.92 19.64 14.22
C ARG A 379 2.04 20.75 14.81
N THR A 380 1.88 20.81 16.13
CA THR A 380 1.08 21.86 16.79
C THR A 380 1.94 23.04 17.28
N THR A 381 3.26 22.91 17.26
CA THR A 381 4.20 23.93 17.77
C THR A 381 5.42 24.08 16.87
N LEU A 382 5.24 24.57 15.64
CA LEU A 382 6.34 25.14 14.85
C LEU A 382 5.81 26.19 13.86
N GLY A 383 5.13 27.20 14.42
CA GLY A 383 5.23 28.56 13.92
C GLY A 383 6.21 29.29 14.83
N ASP A 384 7.47 29.36 14.42
CA ASP A 384 8.32 30.57 14.53
C ASP A 384 9.75 30.26 14.08
N LEU A 385 10.12 30.95 12.99
CA LEU A 385 11.45 31.03 12.43
C LEU A 385 12.35 31.87 13.35
N HIS A 386 13.54 31.39 13.69
CA HIS A 386 14.70 32.27 13.77
C HIS A 386 16.03 31.61 13.40
N PHE A 387 16.73 32.29 12.49
CA PHE A 387 18.12 32.13 12.11
C PHE A 387 19.06 32.47 13.29
N ALA A 388 20.07 31.64 13.54
CA ALA A 388 21.40 32.10 13.99
C ALA A 388 22.44 30.97 13.79
N GLY A 389 23.59 31.35 13.26
CA GLY A 389 24.69 30.43 12.94
C GLY A 389 25.47 29.94 14.16
N GLY A 390 26.23 28.87 13.98
CA GLY A 390 27.12 28.33 15.02
C GLY A 390 27.99 27.20 14.49
N GLN A 391 29.29 27.43 14.57
CA GLN A 391 30.44 26.59 14.22
C GLN A 391 30.34 25.07 14.48
N ARG A 392 30.91 24.30 13.55
CA ARG A 392 31.33 22.90 13.76
C ARG A 392 32.48 22.82 14.78
N PRO A 393 32.55 21.77 15.61
CA PRO A 393 33.80 21.27 16.11
C PRO A 393 34.23 20.00 15.35
N ASP A 394 35.48 20.08 14.94
CA ASP A 394 36.39 19.02 14.57
C ASP A 394 36.57 18.01 15.72
N ARG A 395 36.47 16.71 15.45
CA ARG A 395 37.11 15.66 16.27
C ARG A 395 37.47 14.48 15.39
N SER A 396 38.75 14.48 15.02
CA SER A 396 39.53 13.31 14.68
C SER A 396 40.00 12.58 15.95
N VAL A 397 40.30 11.29 15.78
CA VAL A 397 41.29 10.46 16.51
C VAL A 397 40.79 9.43 17.56
N ALA A 398 41.15 8.17 17.23
CA ALA A 398 41.67 7.07 18.06
C ALA A 398 40.76 5.89 18.50
N ILE A 399 40.95 4.77 17.78
CA ILE A 399 41.51 3.48 18.24
C ILE A 399 40.97 2.90 19.56
N GLN A 400 40.19 1.81 19.45
CA GLN A 400 40.60 0.44 19.82
C GLN A 400 39.71 -0.59 19.10
#